data_AF-A0ABD0K1B5-F1
#
_entry.id   AF-A0ABD0K1B5-F1
#
_cell.length_a   1.000
_cell.length_b   1.000
_cell.length_c   1.000
_cell.angle_alpha   90.00
_cell.angle_beta   90.00
_cell.angle_gamma   90.00
#
_symmetry.space_group_name_H-M   'P 1'
#
loop_
_entity.id
_entity.type
_entity.pdbx_description
1 polymer ?
#
loop_
_entity_poly.entity_id
_entity_poly.type
_entity_poly.pdbx_seq_one_letter_code
_entity_poly.pdbx_strand_id
1 'polypeptide(L)'
;MEDEIIEKKDYSRPFFSRNKGEVGLYFDVDDAVTEDAHAYGSEHLMRVEMNDKLEEHLAAADLVKVKGELDRRGHFRGVILEEVRRGGVLAVTFDSMTSLDDVWTMSQNRQVSALFQTIFVDKTLLKALGVRELTVRVRMWPDEVEACREEMEKINGKKVNIDTRPRDVELIKRVREFQKSQSGQLQELRDRETEFDRHLSEFLLVVKRSLPQHIEKLPNLKDFQTNMTVAMGTNPAGMDHVKNYLSTLEFLRTLLAQAETSICLPLSLIPARCETEKQRELKQKMKSACVEMQRLLKPTTSLKEAVHKDWERKVLPRERTLFMGLISLVPLGVEKVSDIDVFLDEYVTSFPIQF
;
A
#
# COMPACT_ATOMS: atom_id res chain seq x y z
N MET A 1 17.31 48.78 -21.32
CA MET A 1 18.25 47.74 -20.86
C MET A 1 17.57 47.09 -19.69
N GLU A 2 16.76 46.08 -20.00
CA GLU A 2 16.10 45.24 -19.01
C GLU A 2 17.10 44.14 -18.68
N ASP A 3 17.52 44.09 -17.42
CA ASP A 3 18.38 43.04 -16.91
C ASP A 3 17.59 41.73 -16.91
N GLU A 4 17.87 40.88 -17.90
CA GLU A 4 17.53 39.45 -17.83
C GLU A 4 18.16 38.89 -16.56
N ILE A 5 17.33 38.58 -15.57
CA ILE A 5 17.70 37.71 -14.46
C ILE A 5 17.95 36.33 -15.08
N ILE A 6 19.18 36.11 -15.52
CA ILE A 6 19.68 34.78 -15.83
C ILE A 6 19.65 34.02 -14.49
N GLU A 7 18.62 33.21 -14.27
CA GLU A 7 18.60 32.24 -13.18
C GLU A 7 19.95 31.52 -13.20
N LYS A 8 20.69 31.61 -12.09
CA LYS A 8 21.94 30.90 -11.90
C LYS A 8 21.66 29.42 -12.12
N LYS A 9 22.02 28.90 -13.29
CA LYS A 9 21.97 27.48 -13.60
C LYS A 9 22.85 26.77 -12.58
N ASP A 10 22.24 26.07 -11.63
CA ASP A 10 22.98 25.31 -10.63
C ASP A 10 23.62 24.11 -11.33
N TYR A 11 24.92 24.21 -11.62
CA TYR A 11 25.70 23.17 -12.28
C TYR A 11 25.83 21.88 -11.44
N SER A 12 25.40 21.89 -10.17
CA SER A 12 25.33 20.69 -9.33
C SER A 12 24.07 19.85 -9.54
N ARG A 13 23.05 20.37 -10.27
CA ARG A 13 21.81 19.65 -10.54
C ARG A 13 22.01 18.60 -11.66
N PRO A 14 21.70 17.32 -11.41
CA PRO A 14 21.66 16.30 -12.46
C PRO A 14 20.72 16.70 -13.60
N PHE A 15 21.12 16.42 -14.85
CA PHE A 15 20.26 16.68 -15.99
C PHE A 15 19.03 15.76 -15.95
N PHE A 16 17.86 16.35 -15.78
CA PHE A 16 16.58 15.66 -15.82
C PHE A 16 15.77 16.16 -17.02
N SER A 17 15.62 15.30 -18.02
CA SER A 17 14.70 15.55 -19.14
C SER A 17 13.27 15.28 -18.68
N ARG A 18 12.63 16.28 -18.08
CA ARG A 18 11.25 16.16 -17.58
C ARG A 18 10.23 16.05 -18.72
N ASN A 19 9.20 15.23 -18.53
CA ASN A 19 7.99 15.32 -19.33
C ASN A 19 7.06 16.41 -18.77
N LYS A 20 6.04 16.78 -19.55
CA LYS A 20 5.03 17.74 -19.08
C LYS A 20 4.24 17.18 -17.89
N GLY A 21 4.13 17.98 -16.83
CA GLY A 21 3.49 17.63 -15.57
C GLY A 21 4.33 16.74 -14.65
N GLU A 22 5.61 16.55 -14.96
CA GLU A 22 6.57 15.86 -14.07
C GLU A 22 7.41 16.85 -13.26
N VAL A 23 7.69 16.46 -12.02
CA VAL A 23 8.70 17.07 -11.15
C VAL A 23 9.71 15.99 -10.73
N GLY A 24 10.98 16.36 -10.62
CA GLY A 24 12.03 15.47 -10.12
C GLY A 24 12.15 15.54 -8.60
N LEU A 25 12.20 14.38 -7.95
CA LEU A 25 12.74 14.23 -6.60
C LEU A 25 14.20 13.79 -6.73
N TYR A 26 15.12 14.68 -6.36
CA TYR A 26 16.56 14.50 -6.52
C TYR A 26 17.16 13.92 -5.24
N PHE A 27 17.78 12.75 -5.35
CA PHE A 27 18.38 12.05 -4.22
C PHE A 27 19.89 12.26 -4.23
N ASP A 28 20.42 12.75 -3.12
CA ASP A 28 21.85 12.94 -2.91
C ASP A 28 22.27 12.41 -1.54
N VAL A 29 23.49 11.87 -1.45
CA VAL A 29 24.15 11.59 -0.18
C VAL A 29 24.55 12.92 0.48
N ASP A 30 23.90 13.23 1.60
CA ASP A 30 24.21 14.41 2.40
C ASP A 30 25.39 14.16 3.33
N ASP A 31 25.35 13.03 4.02
CA ASP A 31 26.34 12.60 5.00
C ASP A 31 26.45 11.06 5.04
N ALA A 32 27.62 10.55 5.41
CA ALA A 32 27.87 9.12 5.51
C ALA A 32 28.99 8.82 6.53
N VAL A 33 28.79 7.79 7.35
CA VAL A 33 29.79 7.29 8.30
C VAL A 33 30.30 5.94 7.83
N THR A 34 31.54 5.90 7.33
CA THR A 34 32.13 4.67 6.79
C THR A 34 32.48 3.65 7.87
N GLU A 35 32.52 2.36 7.49
CA GLU A 35 33.04 1.32 8.39
C GLU A 35 34.57 1.40 8.56
N ASP A 36 35.27 1.82 7.50
CA ASP A 36 36.70 2.10 7.47
C ASP A 36 36.95 3.50 6.87
N ALA A 37 37.40 4.43 7.70
CA ALA A 37 37.73 5.80 7.27
C ALA A 37 38.97 5.87 6.37
N HIS A 38 39.83 4.84 6.38
CA HIS A 38 41.06 4.80 5.60
C HIS A 38 40.86 4.23 4.19
N ALA A 39 39.69 3.64 3.90
CA ALA A 39 39.37 3.06 2.59
C ALA A 39 39.21 4.12 1.48
N TYR A 40 38.93 5.37 1.83
CA TYR A 40 38.69 6.45 0.88
C TYR A 40 39.80 7.50 0.91
N GLY A 41 40.40 7.76 -0.25
CA GLY A 41 41.48 8.76 -0.41
C GLY A 41 41.01 10.22 -0.37
N SER A 42 39.69 10.46 -0.53
CA SER A 42 39.08 11.79 -0.35
C SER A 42 37.58 11.67 -0.08
N GLU A 43 37.02 12.62 0.65
CA GLU A 43 35.57 12.71 0.91
C GLU A 43 34.77 12.92 -0.38
N HIS A 44 35.32 13.66 -1.34
CA HIS A 44 34.65 13.89 -2.62
C HIS A 44 34.48 12.58 -3.41
N LEU A 45 35.55 11.79 -3.53
CA LEU A 45 35.51 10.50 -4.23
C LEU A 45 34.57 9.51 -3.53
N MET A 46 34.55 9.52 -2.20
CA MET A 46 33.61 8.75 -1.40
C MET A 46 32.15 9.11 -1.72
N ARG A 47 31.81 10.41 -1.73
CA ARG A 47 30.44 10.88 -2.05
C ARG A 47 30.02 10.52 -3.48
N VAL A 48 30.93 10.61 -4.45
CA VAL A 48 30.65 10.22 -5.85
C VAL A 48 30.32 8.73 -5.93
N GLU A 49 31.17 7.86 -5.37
CA GLU A 49 30.93 6.42 -5.39
C GLU A 49 29.64 6.03 -4.65
N MET A 50 29.34 6.70 -3.54
CA MET A 50 28.11 6.45 -2.79
C MET A 50 26.86 6.92 -3.55
N ASN A 51 26.92 8.05 -4.25
CA ASN A 51 25.83 8.51 -5.10
C ASN A 51 25.58 7.55 -6.27
N ASP A 52 26.63 7.02 -6.90
CA ASP A 52 26.50 6.03 -7.98
C ASP A 52 25.79 4.76 -7.48
N LYS A 53 26.20 4.23 -6.32
CA LYS A 53 25.57 3.06 -5.70
C LYS A 53 24.15 3.34 -5.20
N LEU A 54 23.89 4.56 -4.70
CA LEU A 54 22.54 4.99 -4.33
C LEU A 54 21.63 5.04 -5.57
N GLU A 55 22.12 5.56 -6.69
CA GLU A 55 21.41 5.58 -7.97
C GLU A 55 21.06 4.16 -8.43
N GLU A 56 22.02 3.22 -8.38
CA GLU A 56 21.76 1.80 -8.71
C GLU A 56 20.68 1.19 -7.82
N HIS A 57 20.72 1.49 -6.52
CA HIS A 57 19.73 0.99 -5.56
C HIS A 57 18.33 1.58 -5.83
N LEU A 58 18.25 2.88 -6.12
CA LEU A 58 16.99 3.56 -6.47
C LEU A 58 16.43 3.03 -7.80
N ALA A 59 17.28 2.79 -8.79
CA ALA A 59 16.88 2.26 -10.09
C ALA A 59 16.30 0.83 -9.99
N ALA A 60 16.77 0.04 -9.02
CA ALA A 60 16.24 -1.29 -8.73
C ALA A 60 15.00 -1.30 -7.81
N ALA A 61 14.55 -0.13 -7.32
CA ALA A 61 13.48 -0.06 -6.35
C ALA A 61 12.11 -0.43 -6.94
N ASP A 62 11.35 -1.23 -6.21
CA ASP A 62 9.95 -1.52 -6.54
C ASP A 62 9.06 -0.33 -6.15
N LEU A 63 8.76 0.52 -7.13
CA LEU A 63 7.95 1.74 -6.92
C LEU A 63 6.55 1.44 -6.39
N VAL A 64 5.99 0.25 -6.62
CA VAL A 64 4.71 -0.17 -6.03
C VAL A 64 4.84 -0.27 -4.51
N LYS A 65 5.94 -0.87 -4.03
CA LYS A 65 6.21 -0.99 -2.59
C LYS A 65 6.49 0.38 -1.95
N VAL A 66 7.29 1.22 -2.63
CA VAL A 66 7.58 2.60 -2.19
C VAL A 66 6.28 3.38 -2.05
N LYS A 67 5.42 3.31 -3.08
CA LYS A 67 4.10 3.96 -3.07
C LYS A 67 3.23 3.47 -1.91
N GLY A 68 3.23 2.17 -1.63
CA GLY A 68 2.51 1.60 -0.49
C GLY A 68 2.98 2.08 0.87
N GLU A 69 4.29 2.24 1.06
CA GLU A 69 4.85 2.78 2.31
C GLU A 69 4.47 4.25 2.50
N LEU A 70 4.51 5.05 1.43
CA LEU A 70 4.08 6.44 1.45
C LEU A 70 2.58 6.58 1.80
N ASP A 71 1.73 5.77 1.15
CA ASP A 71 0.28 5.76 1.39
C ASP A 71 -0.07 5.35 2.83
N ARG A 72 0.61 4.33 3.38
CA ARG A 72 0.39 3.86 4.75
C ARG A 72 0.74 4.92 5.80
N ARG A 73 1.69 5.81 5.48
CA ARG A 73 2.06 6.97 6.31
C ARG A 73 1.14 8.16 6.11
N GLY A 74 0.19 8.07 5.18
CA GLY A 74 -0.77 9.14 4.89
C GLY A 74 -0.20 10.28 4.04
N HIS A 75 0.95 10.08 3.40
CA HIS A 75 1.60 11.07 2.54
C HIS A 75 1.45 10.71 1.06
N PHE A 76 1.73 11.65 0.15
CA PHE A 76 1.78 11.42 -1.30
C PHE A 76 0.46 10.89 -1.91
N ARG A 77 -0.68 11.28 -1.33
CA ARG A 77 -2.00 10.98 -1.92
C ARG A 77 -2.15 11.74 -3.25
N GLY A 78 -2.52 11.02 -4.31
CA GLY A 78 -2.62 11.58 -5.67
C GLY A 78 -1.27 11.88 -6.31
N VAL A 79 -0.18 11.32 -5.80
CA VAL A 79 1.15 11.36 -6.43
C VAL A 79 1.43 10.02 -7.11
N ILE A 80 1.83 10.08 -8.37
CA ILE A 80 2.24 8.94 -9.17
C ILE A 80 3.76 8.91 -9.24
N LEU A 81 4.35 7.79 -8.81
CA LEU A 81 5.78 7.54 -8.95
C LEU A 81 6.03 6.99 -10.35
N GLU A 82 6.75 7.74 -11.19
CA GLU A 82 6.85 7.41 -12.60
C GLU A 82 7.93 6.37 -12.88
N GLU A 83 9.18 6.76 -12.61
CA GLU A 83 10.39 5.97 -12.78
C GLU A 83 11.55 6.68 -12.08
N VAL A 84 12.61 5.93 -11.75
CA VAL A 84 13.90 6.52 -11.37
C VAL A 84 14.75 6.68 -12.62
N ARG A 85 15.11 7.93 -12.94
CA ARG A 85 15.98 8.29 -14.06
C ARG A 85 17.42 8.48 -13.60
N ARG A 86 18.32 8.52 -14.57
CA ARG A 86 19.76 8.76 -14.37
C ARG A 86 20.02 9.99 -13.49
N GLY A 87 21.03 9.89 -12.64
CA GLY A 87 21.37 10.92 -11.65
C GLY A 87 20.51 10.88 -10.40
N GLY A 88 19.96 9.71 -10.05
CA GLY A 88 19.18 9.52 -8.82
C GLY A 88 17.89 10.36 -8.76
N VAL A 89 17.19 10.54 -9.89
CA VAL A 89 15.99 11.38 -9.96
C VAL A 89 14.74 10.52 -10.06
N LEU A 90 13.90 10.51 -9.02
CA LEU A 90 12.56 9.92 -9.09
C LEU A 90 11.60 10.92 -9.74
N ALA A 91 11.18 10.63 -10.97
CA ALA A 91 10.15 11.41 -11.64
C ALA A 91 8.80 11.15 -10.97
N VAL A 92 8.07 12.21 -10.64
CA VAL A 92 6.71 12.13 -10.08
C VAL A 92 5.73 12.99 -10.87
N THR A 93 4.50 12.50 -11.01
CA THR A 93 3.36 13.27 -11.53
C THR A 93 2.25 13.34 -10.49
N PHE A 94 1.26 14.20 -10.73
CA PHE A 94 0.22 14.53 -9.76
C PHE A 94 -1.17 14.47 -10.38
N ASP A 95 -2.13 13.92 -9.64
CA ASP A 95 -3.54 13.89 -10.00
C ASP A 95 -4.23 15.24 -9.77
N SER A 96 -3.67 16.09 -8.91
CA SER A 96 -4.26 17.37 -8.53
C SER A 96 -3.21 18.41 -8.13
N MET A 97 -3.58 19.69 -8.26
CA MET A 97 -2.78 20.81 -7.78
C MET A 97 -2.50 20.72 -6.27
N THR A 98 -3.50 20.26 -5.50
CA THR A 98 -3.36 20.03 -4.06
C THR A 98 -2.25 19.02 -3.76
N SER A 99 -2.18 17.91 -4.50
CA SER A 99 -1.12 16.91 -4.34
C SER A 99 0.27 17.47 -4.63
N LEU A 100 0.40 18.37 -5.62
CA LEU A 100 1.66 19.07 -5.92
C LEU A 100 2.05 20.02 -4.78
N ASP A 101 1.11 20.86 -4.33
CA ASP A 101 1.31 21.84 -3.26
C ASP A 101 1.68 21.16 -1.93
N ASP A 102 1.04 20.05 -1.61
CA ASP A 102 1.32 19.26 -0.41
C ASP A 102 2.76 18.73 -0.42
N VAL A 103 3.19 18.10 -1.52
CA VAL A 103 4.55 17.55 -1.63
C VAL A 103 5.60 18.67 -1.65
N TRP A 104 5.31 19.79 -2.31
CA TRP A 104 6.18 20.95 -2.30
C TRP A 104 6.36 21.52 -0.89
N THR A 105 5.27 21.70 -0.15
CA THR A 105 5.29 22.15 1.25
C THR A 105 6.10 21.19 2.14
N MET A 106 5.92 19.88 1.95
CA MET A 106 6.70 18.86 2.65
C MET A 106 8.19 18.95 2.31
N SER A 107 8.54 19.23 1.05
CA SER A 107 9.92 19.39 0.59
C SER A 107 10.60 20.59 1.25
N GLN A 108 9.91 21.75 1.28
CA GLN A 108 10.39 22.96 1.95
C GLN A 108 10.64 22.72 3.45
N ASN A 109 9.81 21.89 4.09
CA ASN A 109 9.95 21.52 5.51
C ASN A 109 10.92 20.34 5.77
N ARG A 110 11.68 19.89 4.75
CA ARG A 110 12.60 18.73 4.81
C ARG A 110 11.92 17.39 5.18
N GLN A 111 10.60 17.31 5.14
CA GLN A 111 9.84 16.11 5.48
C GLN A 111 9.98 15.03 4.39
N VAL A 112 10.14 15.43 3.13
CA VAL A 112 10.37 14.49 2.02
C VAL A 112 11.67 13.73 2.21
N SER A 113 12.76 14.40 2.61
CA SER A 113 14.04 13.75 2.93
C SER A 113 13.88 12.73 4.07
N ALA A 114 13.24 13.12 5.17
CA ALA A 114 13.02 12.22 6.31
C ALA A 114 12.16 10.99 5.94
N LEU A 115 11.14 11.16 5.09
CA LEU A 115 10.33 10.06 4.61
C LEU A 115 11.16 9.07 3.81
N PHE A 116 11.84 9.55 2.78
CA PHE A 116 12.62 8.68 1.91
C PHE A 116 13.86 8.09 2.57
N GLN A 117 14.46 8.78 3.54
CA GLN A 117 15.48 8.22 4.43
C GLN A 117 14.99 6.92 5.05
N THR A 118 13.77 6.90 5.60
CA THR A 118 13.22 5.69 6.23
C THR A 118 12.76 4.61 5.27
N ILE A 119 12.54 4.95 4.00
CA ILE A 119 12.04 4.02 2.97
C ILE A 119 13.20 3.34 2.25
N PHE A 120 14.24 4.10 1.88
CA PHE A 120 15.33 3.61 1.05
C PHE A 120 16.60 3.27 1.82
N VAL A 121 16.84 3.87 2.99
CA VAL A 121 18.03 3.53 3.77
C VAL A 121 17.76 2.31 4.64
N ASP A 122 18.00 1.15 4.05
CA ASP A 122 17.91 -0.14 4.71
C ASP A 122 19.31 -0.74 4.99
N LYS A 123 19.34 -1.86 5.71
CA LYS A 123 20.60 -2.56 6.01
C LYS A 123 21.32 -3.06 4.74
N THR A 124 20.57 -3.31 3.66
CA THR A 124 21.10 -3.80 2.40
C THR A 124 21.92 -2.71 1.72
N LEU A 125 21.37 -1.50 1.64
CA LEU A 125 22.03 -0.32 1.09
C LEU A 125 23.25 0.04 1.94
N LEU A 126 23.13 0.13 3.26
CA LEU A 126 24.25 0.45 4.16
C LEU A 126 25.42 -0.53 3.96
N LYS A 127 25.12 -1.83 3.88
CA LYS A 127 26.12 -2.88 3.61
C LYS A 127 26.74 -2.78 2.22
N ALA A 128 25.93 -2.48 1.19
CA ALA A 128 26.42 -2.32 -0.18
C ALA A 128 27.36 -1.09 -0.32
N LEU A 129 27.09 -0.05 0.48
CA LEU A 129 27.88 1.17 0.56
C LEU A 129 29.09 1.07 1.50
N GLY A 130 29.19 0.04 2.34
CA GLY A 130 30.27 -0.07 3.33
C GLY A 130 30.21 1.00 4.43
N VAL A 131 29.00 1.45 4.77
CA VAL A 131 28.74 2.51 5.74
C VAL A 131 27.89 2.02 6.89
N ARG A 132 28.14 2.57 8.08
CA ARG A 132 27.33 2.34 9.28
C ARG A 132 26.08 3.20 9.27
N GLU A 133 26.21 4.42 8.79
CA GLU A 133 25.14 5.40 8.71
C GLU A 133 25.20 6.15 7.39
N LEU A 134 24.03 6.45 6.84
CA LEU A 134 23.86 7.22 5.61
C LEU A 134 22.72 8.21 5.82
N THR A 135 22.95 9.47 5.49
CA THR A 135 21.91 10.50 5.42
C THR A 135 21.69 10.88 3.97
N VAL A 136 20.47 10.64 3.48
CA VAL A 136 20.02 11.01 2.14
C VAL A 136 19.24 12.31 2.22
N ARG A 137 19.57 13.23 1.32
CA ARG A 137 18.81 14.45 1.09
C ARG A 137 18.00 14.28 -0.17
N VAL A 138 16.71 14.62 -0.08
CA VAL A 138 15.79 14.66 -1.22
C VAL A 138 15.37 16.09 -1.47
N ARG A 139 15.58 16.57 -2.70
CA ARG A 139 15.27 17.96 -3.11
C ARG A 139 14.28 17.99 -4.27
N MET A 140 13.53 19.09 -4.31
CA MET A 140 12.72 19.52 -5.45
C MET A 140 13.16 20.92 -5.84
N TRP A 141 13.10 21.24 -7.13
CA TRP A 141 13.50 22.55 -7.61
C TRP A 141 12.27 23.45 -7.89
N PRO A 142 12.30 24.73 -7.46
CA PRO A 142 11.17 25.65 -7.65
C PRO A 142 10.74 25.81 -9.11
N ASP A 143 11.70 25.86 -10.04
CA ASP A 143 11.44 26.02 -11.48
C ASP A 143 10.66 24.84 -12.06
N GLU A 144 10.94 23.61 -11.62
CA GLU A 144 10.17 22.43 -12.04
C GLU A 144 8.76 22.42 -11.47
N VAL A 145 8.62 22.82 -10.21
CA VAL A 145 7.33 22.89 -9.52
C VAL A 145 6.45 23.93 -10.19
N GLU A 146 6.98 25.11 -10.50
CA GLU A 146 6.23 26.16 -11.18
C GLU A 146 5.88 25.79 -12.62
N ALA A 147 6.83 25.21 -13.36
CA ALA A 147 6.54 24.72 -14.70
C ALA A 147 5.48 23.60 -14.69
N CYS A 148 5.52 22.70 -13.71
CA CYS A 148 4.50 21.67 -13.51
C CYS A 148 3.14 22.31 -13.17
N ARG A 149 3.12 23.34 -12.33
CA ARG A 149 1.91 24.10 -11.97
C ARG A 149 1.23 24.66 -13.22
N GLU A 150 1.96 25.39 -14.04
CA GLU A 150 1.44 25.96 -15.30
C GLU A 150 0.96 24.89 -16.28
N GLU A 151 1.68 23.76 -16.36
CA GLU A 151 1.33 22.66 -17.26
C GLU A 151 0.08 21.94 -16.81
N MET A 152 -0.09 21.72 -15.50
CA MET A 152 -1.29 21.12 -14.94
C MET A 152 -2.53 21.98 -15.19
N GLU A 153 -2.43 23.31 -15.13
CA GLU A 153 -3.51 24.22 -15.51
C GLU A 153 -3.91 24.05 -16.99
N LYS A 154 -2.94 23.86 -17.89
CA LYS A 154 -3.15 23.68 -19.34
C LYS A 154 -3.64 22.27 -19.73
N ILE A 155 -3.41 21.29 -18.87
CA ILE A 155 -3.72 19.86 -19.08
C ILE A 155 -5.00 19.45 -18.32
N ASN A 156 -5.47 20.26 -17.38
CA ASN A 156 -6.64 19.95 -16.57
C ASN A 156 -7.86 19.55 -17.43
N GLY A 157 -8.44 18.38 -17.15
CA GLY A 157 -9.56 17.81 -17.90
C GLY A 157 -9.22 17.07 -19.20
N LYS A 158 -7.95 17.07 -19.66
CA LYS A 158 -7.54 16.29 -20.84
C LYS A 158 -7.26 14.84 -20.47
N LYS A 159 -8.02 13.92 -21.07
CA LYS A 159 -7.76 12.49 -20.96
C LYS A 159 -6.50 12.09 -21.72
N VAL A 160 -5.74 11.17 -21.16
CA VAL A 160 -4.57 10.56 -21.79
C VAL A 160 -4.92 9.11 -22.14
N ASN A 161 -4.60 8.69 -23.36
CA ASN A 161 -4.76 7.28 -23.71
C ASN A 161 -3.71 6.46 -22.96
N ILE A 162 -4.16 5.40 -22.27
CA ILE A 162 -3.26 4.51 -21.53
C ILE A 162 -2.28 3.77 -22.43
N ASP A 163 -2.64 3.52 -23.71
CA ASP A 163 -1.76 2.83 -24.66
C ASP A 163 -0.46 3.59 -24.94
N THR A 164 -0.45 4.91 -24.72
CA THR A 164 0.77 5.72 -24.86
C THR A 164 1.66 5.67 -23.62
N ARG A 165 1.31 4.85 -22.61
CA ARG A 165 1.99 4.74 -21.32
C ARG A 165 2.32 3.27 -21.03
N PRO A 166 3.42 2.74 -21.59
CA PRO A 166 3.76 1.32 -21.50
C PRO A 166 3.83 0.78 -20.07
N ARG A 167 4.35 1.58 -19.12
CA ARG A 167 4.37 1.21 -17.70
C ARG A 167 2.96 0.96 -17.15
N ASP A 168 2.02 1.84 -17.44
CA ASP A 168 0.66 1.73 -16.89
C ASP A 168 -0.09 0.54 -17.50
N VAL A 169 0.15 0.26 -18.78
CA VAL A 169 -0.33 -0.97 -19.44
C VAL A 169 0.24 -2.20 -18.75
N GLU A 170 1.53 -2.22 -18.43
CA GLU A 170 2.19 -3.33 -17.74
C GLU A 170 1.62 -3.54 -16.32
N LEU A 171 1.34 -2.45 -15.59
CA LEU A 171 0.68 -2.53 -14.28
C LEU A 171 -0.71 -3.17 -14.40
N ILE A 172 -1.52 -2.79 -15.41
CA ILE A 172 -2.84 -3.39 -15.62
C ILE A 172 -2.72 -4.88 -16.00
N LYS A 173 -1.77 -5.24 -16.86
CA LYS A 173 -1.52 -6.64 -17.23
C LYS A 173 -1.17 -7.49 -16.00
N ARG A 174 -0.22 -7.01 -15.19
CA ARG A 174 0.18 -7.67 -13.94
C ARG A 174 -1.00 -7.86 -12.99
N VAL A 175 -1.86 -6.84 -12.86
CA VAL A 175 -3.06 -6.90 -12.04
C VAL A 175 -4.06 -7.94 -12.60
N ARG A 176 -4.23 -8.01 -13.92
CA ARG A 176 -5.10 -9.00 -14.59
C ARG A 176 -4.59 -10.43 -14.44
N GLU A 177 -3.27 -10.64 -14.53
CA GLU A 177 -2.64 -11.93 -14.28
C GLU A 177 -2.83 -12.38 -12.83
N PHE A 178 -2.68 -11.45 -11.88
CA PHE A 178 -2.96 -11.72 -10.48
C PHE A 178 -4.42 -12.14 -10.27
N GLN A 179 -5.38 -11.40 -10.84
CA GLN A 179 -6.80 -11.76 -10.76
C GLN A 179 -7.09 -13.18 -11.25
N LYS A 180 -6.52 -13.57 -12.40
CA LYS A 180 -6.67 -14.93 -12.95
C LYS A 180 -6.19 -16.00 -11.96
N SER A 181 -5.04 -15.76 -11.32
CA SER A 181 -4.48 -16.69 -10.33
C SER A 181 -5.21 -16.68 -8.97
N GLN A 182 -5.89 -15.58 -8.62
CA GLN A 182 -6.63 -15.44 -7.36
C GLN A 182 -7.99 -16.16 -7.36
N SER A 183 -8.57 -16.45 -8.53
CA SER A 183 -9.89 -17.10 -8.66
C SER A 183 -10.04 -18.38 -7.82
N GLY A 184 -9.01 -19.24 -7.81
CA GLY A 184 -9.00 -20.46 -6.99
C GLY A 184 -8.98 -20.19 -5.48
N GLN A 185 -8.27 -19.13 -5.05
CA GLN A 185 -8.20 -18.74 -3.65
C GLN A 185 -9.52 -18.13 -3.16
N LEU A 186 -10.22 -17.39 -4.01
CA LEU A 186 -11.56 -16.88 -3.70
C LEU A 186 -12.56 -18.03 -3.54
N GLN A 187 -12.48 -19.04 -4.41
CA GLN A 187 -13.31 -20.23 -4.25
C GLN A 187 -12.98 -20.97 -2.94
N GLU A 188 -11.70 -21.15 -2.61
CA GLU A 188 -11.29 -21.75 -1.33
C GLU A 188 -11.83 -20.95 -0.13
N LEU A 189 -11.83 -19.62 -0.20
CA LEU A 189 -12.38 -18.77 0.85
C LEU A 189 -13.90 -18.98 1.03
N ARG A 190 -14.64 -19.10 -0.08
CA ARG A 190 -16.09 -19.42 -0.06
C ARG A 190 -16.38 -20.81 0.50
N ASP A 191 -15.55 -21.79 0.16
CA ASP A 191 -15.67 -23.15 0.69
C ASP A 191 -15.41 -23.17 2.20
N ARG A 192 -14.41 -22.41 2.68
CA ARG A 192 -14.12 -22.23 4.10
C ARG A 192 -15.24 -21.51 4.86
N GLU A 193 -15.89 -20.52 4.25
CA GLU A 193 -17.08 -19.88 4.82
C GLU A 193 -18.24 -20.87 4.93
N THR A 194 -18.50 -21.65 3.87
CA THR A 194 -19.56 -22.65 3.85
C THR A 194 -19.33 -23.72 4.92
N GLU A 195 -18.08 -24.19 5.06
CA GLU A 195 -17.71 -25.15 6.12
C GLU A 195 -17.83 -24.52 7.52
N PHE A 196 -17.50 -23.24 7.68
CA PHE A 196 -17.70 -22.53 8.94
C PHE A 196 -19.18 -22.40 9.29
N ASP A 197 -20.04 -22.07 8.31
CA ASP A 197 -21.48 -22.00 8.49
C ASP A 197 -22.07 -23.35 8.90
N ARG A 198 -21.64 -24.44 8.25
CA ARG A 198 -22.10 -25.80 8.57
C ARG A 198 -21.82 -26.20 10.03
N HIS A 199 -20.71 -25.74 10.60
CA HIS A 199 -20.31 -26.07 11.98
C HIS A 199 -20.43 -24.89 12.95
N LEU A 200 -21.25 -23.89 12.60
CA LEU A 200 -21.40 -22.69 13.41
C LEU A 200 -21.91 -23.03 14.82
N SER A 201 -22.84 -23.96 14.94
CA SER A 201 -23.42 -24.36 16.24
C SER A 201 -22.40 -25.02 17.15
N GLU A 202 -21.59 -25.94 16.61
CA GLU A 202 -20.49 -26.60 17.32
C GLU A 202 -19.43 -25.59 17.72
N PHE A 203 -19.05 -24.68 16.81
CA PHE A 203 -18.12 -23.60 17.11
C PHE A 203 -18.61 -22.73 18.28
N LEU A 204 -19.85 -22.24 18.22
CA LEU A 204 -20.44 -21.41 19.28
C LEU A 204 -20.46 -22.13 20.63
N LEU A 205 -20.84 -23.41 20.63
CA LEU A 205 -20.86 -24.23 21.84
C LEU A 205 -19.47 -24.42 22.45
N VAL A 206 -18.47 -24.71 21.62
CA VAL A 206 -17.08 -24.91 22.06
C VAL A 206 -16.51 -23.60 22.60
N VAL A 207 -16.69 -22.49 21.89
CA VAL A 207 -16.23 -21.17 22.37
C VAL A 207 -16.89 -20.83 23.70
N LYS A 208 -18.21 -20.98 23.82
CA LYS A 208 -18.94 -20.69 25.07
C LYS A 208 -18.43 -21.50 26.26
N ARG A 209 -18.14 -22.78 26.06
CA ARG A 209 -17.60 -23.68 27.10
C ARG A 209 -16.16 -23.34 27.49
N SER A 210 -15.42 -22.76 26.55
CA SER A 210 -14.00 -22.45 26.69
C SER A 210 -13.76 -21.07 27.30
N LEU A 211 -14.74 -20.16 27.22
CA LEU A 211 -14.67 -18.85 27.84
C LEU A 211 -14.94 -18.95 29.36
N PRO A 212 -14.23 -18.15 30.19
CA PRO A 212 -14.59 -17.96 31.59
C PRO A 212 -16.04 -17.51 31.77
N GLN A 213 -16.72 -18.00 32.82
CA GLN A 213 -18.17 -17.78 33.04
C GLN A 213 -18.57 -16.31 33.19
N HIS A 214 -17.64 -15.41 33.53
CA HIS A 214 -17.89 -13.98 33.71
C HIS A 214 -17.78 -13.17 32.40
N ILE A 215 -17.40 -13.79 31.29
CA ILE A 215 -17.26 -13.10 30.01
C ILE A 215 -18.62 -13.01 29.31
N GLU A 216 -19.21 -11.82 29.36
CA GLU A 216 -20.47 -11.50 28.65
C GLU A 216 -20.24 -10.90 27.26
N LYS A 217 -19.02 -10.41 26.99
CA LYS A 217 -18.64 -9.79 25.71
C LYS A 217 -17.20 -10.09 25.36
N LEU A 218 -16.94 -10.29 24.07
CA LEU A 218 -15.58 -10.34 23.51
C LEU A 218 -15.25 -8.98 22.91
N PRO A 219 -14.29 -8.22 23.48
CA PRO A 219 -14.00 -6.86 23.01
C PRO A 219 -13.36 -6.87 21.62
N ASN A 220 -12.42 -7.77 21.38
CA ASN A 220 -11.56 -7.79 20.21
C ASN A 220 -11.04 -9.22 19.92
N LEU A 221 -10.37 -9.39 18.78
CA LEU A 221 -9.80 -10.68 18.36
C LEU A 221 -8.65 -11.16 19.26
N LYS A 222 -7.85 -10.25 19.83
CA LYS A 222 -6.74 -10.58 20.73
C LYS A 222 -7.25 -11.31 21.98
N ASP A 223 -8.31 -10.80 22.59
CA ASP A 223 -8.91 -11.39 23.79
C ASP A 223 -9.50 -12.76 23.47
N PHE A 224 -10.18 -12.90 22.33
CA PHE A 224 -10.67 -14.18 21.85
C PHE A 224 -9.51 -15.19 21.65
N GLN A 225 -8.48 -14.82 20.89
CA GLN A 225 -7.32 -15.67 20.61
C GLN A 225 -6.60 -16.09 21.90
N THR A 226 -6.44 -15.17 22.85
CA THR A 226 -5.80 -15.44 24.15
C THR A 226 -6.58 -16.49 24.93
N ASN A 227 -7.91 -16.31 25.07
CA ASN A 227 -8.76 -17.27 25.76
C ASN A 227 -8.76 -18.65 25.08
N MET A 228 -8.85 -18.68 23.74
CA MET A 228 -8.82 -19.94 23.00
C MET A 228 -7.47 -20.64 23.11
N THR A 229 -6.36 -19.90 23.13
CA THR A 229 -5.01 -20.47 23.32
C THR A 229 -4.90 -21.17 24.68
N VAL A 230 -5.38 -20.51 25.75
CA VAL A 230 -5.41 -21.11 27.09
C VAL A 230 -6.29 -22.35 27.12
N ALA A 231 -7.50 -22.26 26.56
CA ALA A 231 -8.44 -23.38 26.53
C ALA A 231 -7.93 -24.59 25.73
N MET A 232 -7.26 -24.35 24.59
CA MET A 232 -6.63 -25.41 23.80
C MET A 232 -5.48 -26.09 24.56
N GLY A 233 -4.76 -25.36 25.41
CA GLY A 233 -3.69 -25.91 26.25
C GLY A 233 -4.20 -26.78 27.40
N THR A 234 -5.44 -26.56 27.87
CA THR A 234 -6.04 -27.32 28.99
C THR A 234 -6.92 -28.47 28.52
N ASN A 235 -7.70 -28.29 27.45
CA ASN A 235 -8.51 -29.35 26.86
C ASN A 235 -8.60 -29.18 25.33
N PRO A 236 -7.78 -29.91 24.55
CA PRO A 236 -7.75 -29.77 23.10
C PRO A 236 -8.94 -30.44 22.39
N ALA A 237 -9.72 -31.28 23.07
CA ALA A 237 -10.79 -32.05 22.45
C ALA A 237 -11.93 -31.14 21.96
N GLY A 238 -12.33 -31.28 20.69
CA GLY A 238 -13.41 -30.52 20.08
C GLY A 238 -13.03 -29.11 19.60
N MET A 239 -11.75 -28.74 19.63
CA MET A 239 -11.28 -27.40 19.22
C MET A 239 -11.04 -27.23 17.71
N ASP A 240 -11.33 -28.25 16.91
CA ASP A 240 -11.02 -28.26 15.47
C ASP A 240 -11.76 -27.14 14.73
N HIS A 241 -13.02 -26.87 15.06
CA HIS A 241 -13.78 -25.75 14.47
C HIS A 241 -13.21 -24.38 14.85
N VAL A 242 -12.64 -24.24 16.05
CA VAL A 242 -11.98 -22.99 16.47
C VAL A 242 -10.67 -22.80 15.72
N LYS A 243 -9.88 -23.87 15.55
CA LYS A 243 -8.65 -23.84 14.74
C LYS A 243 -8.94 -23.52 13.29
N ASN A 244 -9.96 -24.15 12.71
CA ASN A 244 -10.39 -23.88 11.33
C ASN A 244 -10.83 -22.42 11.17
N TYR A 245 -11.61 -21.87 12.09
CA TYR A 245 -11.99 -20.46 12.09
C TYR A 245 -10.77 -19.53 12.13
N LEU A 246 -9.82 -19.76 13.05
CA LEU A 246 -8.60 -18.95 13.15
C LEU A 246 -7.73 -19.06 11.90
N SER A 247 -7.63 -20.26 11.31
CA SER A 247 -6.95 -20.49 10.03
C SER A 247 -7.62 -19.74 8.88
N THR A 248 -8.95 -19.71 8.83
CA THR A 248 -9.71 -18.94 7.82
C THR A 248 -9.47 -17.43 7.97
N LEU A 249 -9.41 -16.90 9.20
CA LEU A 249 -9.06 -15.49 9.41
C LEU A 249 -7.64 -15.17 8.92
N GLU A 250 -6.68 -16.09 9.12
CA GLU A 250 -5.31 -15.89 8.67
C GLU A 250 -5.17 -15.98 7.15
N PHE A 251 -5.89 -16.92 6.54
CA PHE A 251 -6.02 -17.01 5.09
C PHE A 251 -6.60 -15.71 4.51
N LEU A 252 -7.66 -15.19 5.11
CA LEU A 252 -8.27 -13.92 4.71
C LEU A 252 -7.31 -12.73 4.85
N ARG A 253 -6.52 -12.64 5.94
CA ARG A 253 -5.48 -11.61 6.09
C ARG A 253 -4.45 -11.68 4.97
N THR A 254 -4.02 -12.89 4.61
CA THR A 254 -3.07 -13.14 3.53
C THR A 254 -3.63 -12.67 2.20
N LEU A 255 -4.87 -13.02 1.88
CA LEU A 255 -5.54 -12.60 0.64
C LEU A 255 -5.70 -11.09 0.55
N LEU A 256 -6.08 -10.42 1.64
CA LEU A 256 -6.21 -8.96 1.66
C LEU A 256 -4.86 -8.25 1.53
N ALA A 257 -3.79 -8.79 2.13
CA ALA A 257 -2.44 -8.26 1.94
C ALA A 257 -1.96 -8.44 0.49
N GLN A 258 -2.29 -9.56 -0.15
CA GLN A 258 -2.00 -9.81 -1.56
C GLN A 258 -2.82 -8.87 -2.46
N ALA A 259 -4.11 -8.66 -2.18
CA ALA A 259 -4.95 -7.73 -2.90
C ALA A 259 -4.46 -6.27 -2.76
N GLU A 260 -4.03 -5.86 -1.57
CA GLU A 260 -3.42 -4.54 -1.38
C GLU A 260 -2.18 -4.38 -2.27
N THR A 261 -1.24 -5.32 -2.17
CA THR A 261 0.07 -5.23 -2.84
C THR A 261 0.04 -5.48 -4.35
N SER A 262 -0.88 -6.33 -4.83
CA SER A 262 -0.94 -6.78 -6.23
C SER A 262 -2.06 -6.14 -7.02
N ILE A 263 -3.02 -5.49 -6.37
CA ILE A 263 -4.13 -4.77 -7.02
C ILE A 263 -4.10 -3.28 -6.61
N CYS A 264 -4.36 -2.97 -5.35
CA CYS A 264 -4.61 -1.59 -4.94
C CYS A 264 -3.41 -0.67 -5.13
N LEU A 265 -2.20 -1.12 -4.76
CA LEU A 265 -0.98 -0.31 -4.89
C LEU A 265 -0.57 -0.10 -6.35
N PRO A 266 -0.53 -1.13 -7.23
CA PRO A 266 -0.29 -0.91 -8.66
C PRO A 266 -1.28 0.08 -9.29
N LEU A 267 -2.58 -0.07 -9.00
CA LEU A 267 -3.60 0.83 -9.54
C LEU A 267 -3.47 2.28 -9.03
N SER A 268 -2.87 2.48 -7.85
CA SER A 268 -2.60 3.83 -7.32
C SER A 268 -1.49 4.58 -8.07
N LEU A 269 -0.69 3.87 -8.87
CA LEU A 269 0.30 4.45 -9.76
C LEU A 269 -0.24 4.75 -11.17
N ILE A 270 -1.52 4.42 -11.44
CA ILE A 270 -2.17 4.80 -12.69
C ILE A 270 -2.75 6.21 -12.52
N PRO A 271 -2.32 7.19 -13.35
CA PRO A 271 -2.82 8.55 -13.25
C PRO A 271 -4.32 8.65 -13.52
N ALA A 272 -5.03 9.49 -12.75
CA ALA A 272 -6.46 9.71 -12.87
C ALA A 272 -6.90 10.18 -14.27
N ARG A 273 -6.01 10.85 -15.01
CA ARG A 273 -6.24 11.30 -16.39
C ARG A 273 -6.32 10.16 -17.41
N CYS A 274 -5.85 8.95 -17.05
CA CYS A 274 -5.98 7.75 -17.88
C CYS A 274 -7.29 6.99 -17.59
N GLU A 275 -8.01 7.37 -16.54
CA GLU A 275 -9.17 6.67 -16.04
C GLU A 275 -10.47 7.41 -16.38
N THR A 276 -11.55 6.64 -16.51
CA THR A 276 -12.92 7.16 -16.46
C THR A 276 -13.32 7.48 -15.02
N GLU A 277 -14.37 8.28 -14.83
CA GLU A 277 -14.92 8.55 -13.50
C GLU A 277 -15.32 7.27 -12.77
N LYS A 278 -15.99 6.35 -13.49
CA LYS A 278 -16.35 5.03 -12.99
C LYS A 278 -15.13 4.22 -12.55
N GLN A 279 -14.04 4.20 -13.32
CA GLN A 279 -12.81 3.51 -12.93
C GLN A 279 -12.19 4.10 -11.65
N ARG A 280 -12.20 5.43 -11.49
CA ARG A 280 -11.75 6.09 -10.26
C ARG A 280 -12.59 5.70 -9.05
N GLU A 281 -13.91 5.62 -9.21
CA GLU A 281 -14.83 5.15 -8.18
C GLU A 281 -14.55 3.69 -7.79
N LEU A 282 -14.39 2.80 -8.78
CA LEU A 282 -14.08 1.38 -8.56
C LEU A 282 -12.74 1.22 -7.83
N LYS A 283 -11.70 1.96 -8.26
CA LYS A 283 -10.39 1.99 -7.58
C LYS A 283 -10.53 2.38 -6.11
N GLN A 284 -11.31 3.42 -5.82
CA GLN A 284 -11.54 3.87 -4.44
C GLN A 284 -12.36 2.86 -3.63
N LYS A 285 -13.36 2.20 -4.23
CA LYS A 285 -14.15 1.14 -3.58
C LYS A 285 -13.27 -0.06 -3.22
N MET A 286 -12.42 -0.53 -4.14
CA MET A 286 -11.48 -1.62 -3.89
C MET A 286 -10.52 -1.29 -2.73
N LYS A 287 -9.90 -0.10 -2.77
CA LYS A 287 -9.00 0.36 -1.69
C LYS A 287 -9.72 0.45 -0.36
N SER A 288 -10.94 0.99 -0.35
CA SER A 288 -11.74 1.14 0.87
C SER A 288 -12.15 -0.22 1.45
N ALA A 289 -12.61 -1.16 0.62
CA ALA A 289 -12.96 -2.51 1.03
C ALA A 289 -11.76 -3.25 1.65
N CYS A 290 -10.59 -3.13 1.02
CA CYS A 290 -9.36 -3.74 1.53
C CYS A 290 -8.95 -3.15 2.89
N VAL A 291 -8.88 -1.82 3.00
CA VAL A 291 -8.51 -1.13 4.25
C VAL A 291 -9.51 -1.39 5.37
N GLU A 292 -10.81 -1.36 5.07
CA GLU A 292 -11.87 -1.65 6.03
C GLU A 292 -11.74 -3.06 6.60
N MET A 293 -11.61 -4.07 5.73
CA MET A 293 -11.55 -5.46 6.17
C MET A 293 -10.24 -5.77 6.92
N GLN A 294 -9.10 -5.27 6.44
CA GLN A 294 -7.83 -5.38 7.17
C GLN A 294 -7.93 -4.74 8.57
N ARG A 295 -8.61 -3.60 8.69
CA ARG A 295 -8.84 -2.92 9.98
C ARG A 295 -9.68 -3.78 10.91
N LEU A 296 -10.78 -4.37 10.43
CA LEU A 296 -11.63 -5.27 11.23
C LEU A 296 -10.88 -6.52 11.70
N LEU A 297 -9.91 -7.02 10.92
CA LEU A 297 -9.09 -8.18 11.26
C LEU A 297 -7.91 -7.88 12.20
N LYS A 298 -7.64 -6.61 12.52
CA LYS A 298 -6.59 -6.25 13.49
C LYS A 298 -6.95 -6.80 14.87
N PRO A 299 -5.98 -7.39 15.61
CA PRO A 299 -6.25 -8.01 16.90
C PRO A 299 -6.94 -7.10 17.93
N THR A 300 -6.70 -5.79 17.85
CA THR A 300 -7.19 -4.79 18.81
C THR A 300 -8.49 -4.10 18.41
N THR A 301 -9.00 -4.32 17.19
CA THR A 301 -10.22 -3.66 16.72
C THR A 301 -11.44 -4.20 17.45
N SER A 302 -12.37 -3.30 17.76
CA SER A 302 -13.62 -3.64 18.45
C SER A 302 -14.48 -4.56 17.58
N LEU A 303 -14.82 -5.75 18.09
CA LEU A 303 -15.68 -6.71 17.39
C LEU A 303 -17.12 -6.17 17.21
N LYS A 304 -17.54 -5.17 18.00
CA LYS A 304 -18.87 -4.55 17.84
C LYS A 304 -19.05 -3.85 16.48
N GLU A 305 -17.96 -3.52 15.81
CA GLU A 305 -17.98 -2.85 14.51
C GLU A 305 -18.20 -3.83 13.35
N ALA A 306 -17.98 -5.13 13.58
CA ALA A 306 -18.20 -6.17 12.58
C ALA A 306 -19.63 -6.71 12.73
N VAL A 307 -20.54 -6.37 11.80
CA VAL A 307 -21.91 -6.89 11.82
C VAL A 307 -22.32 -7.30 10.41
N HIS A 308 -22.50 -8.60 10.21
CA HIS A 308 -23.06 -9.16 8.98
C HIS A 308 -24.55 -9.45 9.16
N LYS A 309 -25.43 -8.72 8.46
CA LYS A 309 -26.89 -8.78 8.68
C LYS A 309 -27.47 -10.18 8.50
N ASP A 310 -27.04 -10.91 7.49
CA ASP A 310 -27.61 -12.25 7.21
C ASP A 310 -27.22 -13.30 8.25
N TRP A 311 -26.10 -13.10 8.95
CA TRP A 311 -25.64 -13.99 10.01
C TRP A 311 -26.28 -13.66 11.37
N GLU A 312 -26.94 -12.51 11.49
CA GLU A 312 -27.59 -12.10 12.74
C GLU A 312 -28.71 -13.07 13.14
N ARG A 313 -29.41 -13.63 12.14
CA ARG A 313 -30.50 -14.59 12.35
C ARG A 313 -30.00 -15.97 12.77
N LYS A 314 -28.70 -16.26 12.56
CA LYS A 314 -28.07 -17.54 12.91
C LYS A 314 -27.68 -17.62 14.39
N VAL A 315 -27.75 -16.51 15.13
CA VAL A 315 -27.42 -16.43 16.56
C VAL A 315 -28.64 -16.01 17.37
N LEU A 316 -28.84 -16.71 18.49
CA LEU A 316 -29.89 -16.37 19.46
C LEU A 316 -29.73 -14.93 19.96
N PRO A 317 -30.81 -14.14 20.08
CA PRO A 317 -30.74 -12.72 20.49
C PRO A 317 -29.90 -12.47 21.75
N ARG A 318 -30.02 -13.35 22.76
CA ARG A 318 -29.27 -13.27 24.02
C ARG A 318 -27.76 -13.51 23.88
N GLU A 319 -27.31 -14.15 22.80
CA GLU A 319 -25.91 -14.50 22.55
C GLU A 319 -25.23 -13.57 21.53
N ARG A 320 -26.00 -12.65 20.90
CA ARG A 320 -25.48 -11.69 19.91
C ARG A 320 -24.40 -10.79 20.50
N THR A 321 -24.57 -10.33 21.73
CA THR A 321 -23.57 -9.48 22.42
C THR A 321 -22.20 -10.16 22.52
N LEU A 322 -22.18 -11.49 22.64
CA LEU A 322 -20.96 -12.27 22.79
C LEU A 322 -20.35 -12.65 21.44
N PHE A 323 -21.16 -13.12 20.49
CA PHE A 323 -20.66 -13.78 19.29
C PHE A 323 -20.78 -12.99 18.00
N MET A 324 -21.69 -12.02 17.89
CA MET A 324 -22.06 -11.42 16.61
C MET A 324 -20.86 -10.85 15.86
N GLY A 325 -20.02 -10.09 16.57
CA GLY A 325 -18.81 -9.52 16.00
C GLY A 325 -17.83 -10.56 15.48
N LEU A 326 -17.65 -11.65 16.22
CA LEU A 326 -16.73 -12.72 15.88
C LEU A 326 -17.18 -13.48 14.63
N ILE A 327 -18.44 -13.92 14.61
CA ILE A 327 -18.96 -14.75 13.51
C ILE A 327 -19.13 -13.95 12.22
N SER A 328 -19.23 -12.61 12.30
CA SER A 328 -19.38 -11.74 11.13
C SER A 328 -18.09 -11.58 10.33
N LEU A 329 -16.91 -11.85 10.90
CA LEU A 329 -15.63 -11.54 10.25
C LEU A 329 -15.38 -12.36 8.97
N VAL A 330 -15.71 -13.66 9.00
CA VAL A 330 -15.53 -14.53 7.83
C VAL A 330 -16.45 -14.12 6.68
N PRO A 331 -17.78 -14.03 6.84
CA PRO A 331 -18.67 -13.66 5.74
C PRO A 331 -18.42 -12.24 5.22
N LEU A 332 -18.16 -11.26 6.11
CA LEU A 332 -17.75 -9.91 5.67
C LEU A 332 -16.46 -9.97 4.84
N GLY A 333 -15.51 -10.81 5.23
CA GLY A 333 -14.29 -11.06 4.46
C GLY A 333 -14.57 -11.58 3.06
N VAL A 334 -15.45 -12.58 2.95
CA VAL A 334 -15.82 -13.18 1.66
C VAL A 334 -16.53 -12.16 0.76
N GLU A 335 -17.46 -11.37 1.31
CA GLU A 335 -18.13 -10.29 0.59
C GLU A 335 -17.10 -9.29 0.05
N LYS A 336 -16.21 -8.76 0.91
CA LYS A 336 -15.24 -7.74 0.52
C LYS A 336 -14.23 -8.23 -0.51
N VAL A 337 -13.74 -9.47 -0.40
CA VAL A 337 -12.83 -10.04 -1.41
C VAL A 337 -13.56 -10.31 -2.73
N SER A 338 -14.82 -10.78 -2.67
CA SER A 338 -15.66 -10.95 -3.87
C SER A 338 -15.93 -9.61 -4.57
N ASP A 339 -16.26 -8.57 -3.80
CA ASP A 339 -16.46 -7.21 -4.31
C ASP A 339 -15.20 -6.69 -5.00
N ILE A 340 -14.03 -6.88 -4.40
CA ILE A 340 -12.75 -6.49 -5.00
C ILE A 340 -12.55 -7.18 -6.36
N ASP A 341 -12.81 -8.50 -6.44
CA ASP A 341 -12.68 -9.24 -7.70
C ASP A 341 -13.64 -8.73 -8.80
N VAL A 342 -14.92 -8.50 -8.44
CA VAL A 342 -15.91 -7.97 -9.39
C VAL A 342 -15.55 -6.56 -9.85
N PHE A 343 -15.20 -5.66 -8.91
CA PHE A 343 -14.78 -4.30 -9.24
C PHE A 343 -13.52 -4.28 -10.08
N LEU A 344 -12.62 -5.25 -9.86
CA LEU A 344 -11.40 -5.35 -10.63
C LEU A 344 -11.66 -5.77 -12.07
N ASP A 345 -12.50 -6.79 -12.29
CA ASP A 345 -12.88 -7.20 -13.65
C ASP A 345 -13.50 -6.03 -14.42
N GLU A 346 -14.43 -5.31 -13.79
CA GLU A 346 -15.07 -4.13 -14.38
C GLU A 346 -14.10 -2.98 -14.65
N TYR A 347 -13.16 -2.73 -13.73
CA TYR A 347 -12.13 -1.70 -13.88
C TYR A 347 -11.20 -2.00 -15.07
N VAL A 348 -10.73 -3.24 -15.17
CA VAL A 348 -9.75 -3.68 -16.19
C VAL A 348 -10.39 -3.78 -17.57
N THR A 349 -11.59 -4.36 -17.67
CA THR A 349 -12.32 -4.52 -18.95
C THR A 349 -12.75 -3.19 -19.57
N SER A 350 -12.79 -2.12 -18.79
CA SER A 350 -13.08 -0.77 -19.26
C SER A 350 -11.92 -0.11 -20.01
N PHE A 351 -10.70 -0.69 -19.99
CA PHE A 351 -9.58 -0.20 -20.80
C PHE A 351 -9.58 -0.84 -22.20
N PRO A 352 -9.15 -0.12 -23.25
CA PRO A 352 -9.01 -0.64 -24.60
C PRO A 352 -7.75 -1.52 -24.78
N ILE A 353 -7.35 -2.27 -23.76
CA ILE A 353 -6.14 -3.08 -23.78
C ILE A 353 -6.49 -4.51 -24.20
N GLN A 354 -5.75 -5.06 -25.16
CA GLN A 354 -5.83 -6.49 -25.50
C GLN A 354 -5.02 -7.30 -24.47
N PHE A 355 -5.71 -8.21 -23.77
CA PHE A 355 -5.16 -9.03 -22.69
C PHE A 355 -4.75 -10.43 -23.14
#